data_AF-A0A367LUL2-F1
#
_entry.id   AF-A0A367LUL2-F1
#
_cell.length_a   1.000
_cell.length_b   1.000
_cell.length_c   1.000
_cell.angle_alpha   90.00
_cell.angle_beta   90.00
_cell.angle_gamma   90.00
#
_symmetry.space_group_name_H-M   'P 1'
#
loop_
_entity.id
_entity.type
_entity.pdbx_description
1 polymer ?
#
loop_
_entity_poly.entity_id
_entity_poly.type
_entity_poly.pdbx_seq_one_letter_code
_entity_poly.pdbx_strand_id
1 'polypeptide(L)' 'ALNDRLLIPFAIREAKLPVKPGAAVGPVANMAIPYRKNNPKFGEALNAALEKIKADGRFAKLSEKWFGLDVSQPPK' A
#
# COMPACT_ATOMS: atom_id res chain seq x y z
N ALA A 1 10.57 4.73 -5.62
CA ALA A 1 10.12 3.38 -5.20
C ALA A 1 8.58 3.36 -5.03
N LEU A 2 7.94 2.20 -4.79
CA LEU A 2 6.47 2.13 -4.60
C LEU A 2 5.99 3.01 -3.42
N ASN A 3 6.77 3.11 -2.34
CA ASN A 3 6.46 4.00 -1.23
C ASN A 3 6.34 5.47 -1.67
N ASP A 4 7.28 5.95 -2.50
CA ASP A 4 7.26 7.33 -3.02
C ASP A 4 6.10 7.56 -3.99
N ARG A 5 5.68 6.51 -4.72
CA ARG A 5 4.49 6.53 -5.58
C ARG A 5 3.19 6.72 -4.78
N LEU A 6 3.18 6.44 -3.47
CA LEU A 6 2.01 6.65 -2.62
C LEU A 6 2.10 7.95 -1.84
N LEU A 7 3.27 8.22 -1.25
CA LEU A 7 3.47 9.36 -0.36
C LEU A 7 3.46 10.69 -1.11
N ILE A 8 4.08 10.78 -2.29
CA ILE A 8 4.18 12.05 -3.04
C ILE A 8 2.81 12.51 -3.55
N PRO A 9 1.99 11.67 -4.23
CA PRO A 9 0.65 12.09 -4.64
C PRO A 9 -0.26 12.43 -3.45
N PHE A 10 -0.16 11.67 -2.35
CA PHE A 10 -0.88 11.97 -1.11
C PHE A 10 -0.50 13.35 -0.57
N ALA A 11 0.80 13.63 -0.40
CA ALA A 11 1.27 14.90 0.12
C ALA A 11 0.89 16.10 -0.77
N ILE A 12 0.99 15.97 -2.10
CA ILE A 12 0.56 17.00 -3.06
C ILE A 12 -0.94 17.28 -2.91
N ARG A 13 -1.78 16.24 -2.76
CA ARG A 13 -3.23 16.37 -2.58
C ARG A 13 -3.56 17.07 -1.27
N GLU A 14 -3.02 16.62 -0.15
CA GLU A 14 -3.30 17.18 1.18
C GLU A 14 -2.81 18.63 1.30
N ALA A 15 -1.64 18.94 0.74
CA ALA A 15 -1.07 20.29 0.75
C ALA A 15 -1.61 21.22 -0.35
N LYS A 16 -2.52 20.74 -1.22
CA LYS A 16 -3.13 21.50 -2.33
C LYS A 16 -2.11 22.19 -3.24
N LEU A 17 -0.99 21.51 -3.54
CA LEU A 17 0.09 22.09 -4.32
C LEU A 17 -0.20 22.01 -5.83
N PRO A 18 0.11 23.06 -6.62
CA PRO A 18 -0.10 23.07 -8.07
C PRO A 18 1.03 22.35 -8.82
N VAL A 19 1.45 21.18 -8.33
CA VAL A 19 2.57 20.40 -8.90
C VAL A 19 2.13 18.97 -9.17
N LYS A 20 2.85 18.28 -10.06
CA LYS A 20 2.58 16.86 -10.38
C LYS A 20 3.74 15.99 -9.90
N PRO A 21 3.47 14.72 -9.50
CA PRO A 21 4.53 13.76 -9.22
C PRO A 21 5.45 13.58 -10.44
N GLY A 22 6.75 13.50 -10.19
CA GLY A 22 7.74 13.18 -11.23
C GLY A 22 7.73 11.70 -11.61
N ALA A 23 8.64 11.32 -12.51
CA ALA A 23 8.83 9.92 -12.90
C ALA A 23 9.19 9.06 -11.69
N ALA A 24 8.62 7.86 -11.63
CA ALA A 24 8.97 6.92 -10.57
C ALA A 24 10.35 6.30 -10.84
N VAL A 25 11.26 6.45 -9.88
CA VAL A 25 12.62 5.91 -9.95
C VAL A 25 12.80 4.81 -8.91
N GLY A 26 13.47 3.72 -9.29
CA GLY A 26 13.85 2.63 -8.40
C GLY A 26 12.84 1.47 -8.30
N PRO A 27 13.19 0.41 -7.54
CA PRO A 27 12.45 -0.84 -7.50
C PRO A 27 11.08 -0.70 -6.84
N VAL A 28 10.19 -1.65 -7.14
CA VAL A 28 8.91 -1.82 -6.43
C VAL A 28 9.24 -2.24 -5.00
N ALA A 29 8.79 -1.45 -4.02
CA ALA A 29 9.00 -1.74 -2.61
C ALA A 29 7.88 -2.67 -2.12
N ASN A 30 8.24 -3.83 -1.56
CA ASN A 30 7.28 -4.72 -0.92
C ASN A 30 7.16 -4.35 0.56
N MET A 31 5.95 -4.03 0.99
CA MET A 31 5.64 -3.76 2.39
C MET A 31 5.19 -5.04 3.10
N ALA A 32 5.66 -5.25 4.33
CA ALA A 32 5.29 -6.38 5.16
C ALA A 32 5.00 -5.93 6.59
N ILE A 33 4.19 -6.71 7.31
CA ILE A 33 3.92 -6.48 8.73
C ILE A 33 4.86 -7.39 9.54
N PRO A 34 5.87 -6.84 10.24
CA PRO A 34 6.75 -7.65 11.07
C PRO A 34 6.01 -8.17 12.31
N TYR A 35 6.35 -9.38 12.73
CA TYR A 35 5.82 -10.01 13.94
C TYR A 35 6.90 -10.79 14.69
N ARG A 36 6.63 -11.15 15.95
CA ARG A 36 7.62 -11.86 16.79
C ARG A 36 8.04 -13.19 16.15
N LYS A 37 9.36 -13.42 16.13
CA LYS A 37 9.96 -14.69 15.70
C LYS A 37 9.37 -15.85 16.51
N ASN A 38 9.28 -17.03 15.89
CA ASN A 38 8.72 -18.26 16.46
C ASN A 38 7.23 -18.18 16.84
N ASN A 39 6.45 -17.30 16.18
CA ASN A 39 4.99 -17.25 16.33
C ASN A 39 4.26 -17.55 15.00
N PRO A 40 4.30 -18.81 14.52
CA PRO A 40 3.76 -19.18 13.21
C PRO A 40 2.23 -19.01 13.14
N LYS A 41 1.49 -19.35 14.20
CA LYS A 41 0.03 -19.21 14.24
C LYS A 41 -0.43 -17.77 14.03
N PHE A 42 0.31 -16.80 14.58
CA PHE A 42 0.01 -15.39 14.36
C PHE A 42 0.32 -14.97 12.91
N GLY A 43 1.45 -15.44 12.36
CA GLY A 43 1.79 -15.19 10.96
C GLY A 43 0.74 -15.72 9.99
N GLU A 44 0.25 -16.95 10.21
CA GLU A 44 -0.82 -17.55 9.42
C GLU A 44 -2.13 -16.77 9.53
N ALA A 45 -2.55 -16.42 10.75
CA ALA A 45 -3.77 -15.65 10.97
C ALA A 45 -3.70 -14.26 10.31
N LEU A 46 -2.53 -13.61 10.38
CA LEU A 46 -2.29 -12.32 9.75
C LEU A 46 -2.34 -12.42 8.22
N ASN A 47 -1.66 -13.41 7.64
CA ASN A 47 -1.69 -13.66 6.20
C ASN A 47 -3.11 -13.96 5.71
N ALA A 48 -3.87 -14.81 6.42
CA ALA A 48 -5.25 -15.11 6.07
C ALA A 48 -6.15 -13.86 6.15
N ALA A 49 -5.95 -13.00 7.15
CA ALA A 49 -6.68 -11.73 7.25
C ALA A 49 -6.37 -10.79 6.08
N LEU A 50 -5.09 -10.70 5.67
CA LEU A 50 -4.65 -9.91 4.53
C LEU A 50 -5.24 -10.43 3.21
N GLU A 51 -5.27 -11.75 3.00
CA GLU A 51 -5.88 -12.33 1.81
C GLU A 51 -7.39 -12.11 1.78
N LYS A 52 -8.06 -12.20 2.93
CA LYS A 52 -9.49 -11.92 3.04
C LYS A 52 -9.85 -10.48 2.64
N ILE A 53 -9.13 -9.48 3.16
CA ILE A 53 -9.39 -8.06 2.84
C ILE A 53 -9.08 -7.72 1.38
N LYS A 54 -8.16 -8.45 0.73
CA LYS A 54 -7.88 -8.30 -0.70
C LYS A 54 -9.01 -8.92 -1.52
N ALA A 55 -9.39 -10.16 -1.20
CA ALA A 55 -10.43 -10.90 -1.91
C ALA A 55 -11.82 -10.24 -1.81
N ASP A 56 -12.14 -9.63 -0.67
CA ASP A 56 -13.42 -8.92 -0.46
C ASP A 56 -13.41 -7.45 -0.94
N GLY A 57 -12.29 -7.00 -1.53
CA GLY A 57 -12.15 -5.65 -2.10
C GLY A 57 -12.03 -4.52 -1.07
N ARG A 58 -12.05 -4.80 0.24
CA ARG A 58 -11.85 -3.76 1.26
C ARG A 58 -10.47 -3.14 1.18
N PHE A 59 -9.46 -3.90 0.76
CA PHE A 59 -8.10 -3.38 0.58
C PHE A 59 -8.06 -2.30 -0.49
N ALA A 60 -8.69 -2.52 -1.65
CA ALA A 60 -8.80 -1.51 -2.72
C ALA A 60 -9.54 -0.25 -2.22
N LYS A 61 -10.68 -0.43 -1.54
CA LYS A 61 -11.45 0.69 -0.95
C LYS A 61 -10.63 1.52 0.05
N LEU A 62 -9.85 0.86 0.91
CA LEU A 62 -8.97 1.54 1.85
C LEU A 62 -7.85 2.29 1.11
N SER A 63 -7.28 1.68 0.08
CA SER A 63 -6.22 2.27 -0.75
C SER A 63 -6.69 3.55 -1.43
N GLU A 64 -7.87 3.53 -2.05
CA GLU A 64 -8.47 4.70 -2.67
C GLU A 64 -8.79 5.79 -1.64
N LYS A 65 -9.35 5.42 -0.47
CA LYS A 65 -9.67 6.38 0.58
C LYS A 65 -8.44 7.17 1.04
N TRP A 66 -7.33 6.47 1.30
CA TRP A 66 -6.15 7.10 1.86
C TRP A 66 -5.26 7.72 0.78
N PHE A 67 -5.00 7.00 -0.32
CA PHE A 67 -4.02 7.39 -1.34
C PHE A 67 -4.64 7.86 -2.66
N GLY A 68 -5.95 7.65 -2.88
CA GLY A 68 -6.62 8.04 -4.13
C GLY A 68 -6.29 7.12 -5.32
N LEU A 69 -5.63 5.99 -5.08
CA LEU A 69 -5.24 5.00 -6.07
C LEU A 69 -5.46 3.60 -5.48
N ASP A 70 -5.87 2.65 -6.32
CA ASP A 70 -5.89 1.24 -5.93
C ASP A 70 -4.45 0.70 -5.90
N VAL A 71 -4.00 0.29 -4.71
CA VAL A 71 -2.69 -0.32 -4.48
C VAL A 71 -2.80 -1.82 -4.19
N SER A 72 -3.98 -2.40 -4.39
CA SER A 72 -4.23 -3.85 -4.23
C SER A 72 -3.47 -4.69 -5.26
N GLN A 73 -3.11 -4.08 -6.39
CA GLN A 73 -2.38 -4.71 -7.47
C GLN A 73 -0.96 -4.13 -7.56
N PRO A 74 0.02 -4.96 -7.92
CA PRO A 74 1.35 -4.46 -8.22
C PRO A 74 1.26 -3.43 -9.36
N PRO A 75 2.06 -2.35 -9.30
CA PRO A 75 2.05 -1.35 -10.36
C PRO A 75 2.51 -1.99 -11.68
N LYS A 76 1.79 -1.68 -12.76
CA LYS A 76 2.22 -2.00 -14.13
C LYS A 76 3.47 -1.22 -14.52
#